data_AF-A0A2X3DH71-F1
#
_entry.id   AF-A0A2X3DH71-F1
#
_cell.length_a   1.000
_cell.length_b   1.000
_cell.length_c   1.000
_cell.angle_alpha   90.00
_cell.angle_beta   90.00
_cell.angle_gamma   90.00
#
_symmetry.space_group_name_H-M   'P 1'
#
loop_
_entity.id
_entity.type
_entity.pdbx_description
1 polymer ?
#
loop_
_entity_poly.entity_id
_entity_poly.type
_entity_poly.pdbx_seq_one_letter_code
_entity_poly.pdbx_strand_id
1 'polypeptide(L)' 'MQDFESKIEKAKQILTQLNAQDLSLKSGLELYKQGIKELKEAQDMLEKAKLEYEEIKAQDIQDNK' A
#
# COMPACT_ATOMS: atom_id res chain seq x y z
N MET A 1 -8.68 11.34 -1.71
CA MET A 1 -7.44 10.53 -1.76
C MET A 1 -7.55 9.51 -0.64
N GLN A 2 -7.22 8.24 -0.90
CA GLN A 2 -7.12 7.25 0.18
C GLN A 2 -5.71 7.28 0.75
N ASP A 3 -5.62 7.32 2.07
CA ASP A 3 -4.42 7.25 2.89
C ASP A 3 -3.85 5.83 2.96
N PHE A 4 -2.58 5.72 3.36
CA PHE A 4 -1.84 4.45 3.40
C PHE A 4 -2.56 3.42 4.29
N GLU A 5 -3.02 3.85 5.47
CA GLU A 5 -3.74 3.05 6.45
C GLU A 5 -5.00 2.44 5.85
N SER A 6 -5.81 3.25 5.17
CA SER A 6 -7.01 2.78 4.45
C SER A 6 -6.70 1.71 3.40
N LYS A 7 -5.56 1.80 2.70
CA LYS A 7 -5.16 0.82 1.69
C LYS A 7 -4.73 -0.51 2.31
N ILE A 8 -3.96 -0.44 3.39
CA ILE A 8 -3.58 -1.63 4.16
C ILE A 8 -4.80 -2.31 4.77
N GLU A 9 -5.75 -1.54 5.28
CA GLU A 9 -6.99 -2.09 5.86
C GLU A 9 -7.83 -2.80 4.80
N LYS A 10 -8.01 -2.18 3.61
CA LYS A 10 -8.66 -2.83 2.46
C LYS A 10 -7.95 -4.11 2.03
N ALA A 11 -6.62 -4.12 1.95
CA ALA A 11 -5.86 -5.32 1.61
C ALA A 11 -6.07 -6.45 2.64
N LYS A 12 -6.15 -6.12 3.94
CA LYS A 12 -6.47 -7.08 5.01
C LYS A 12 -7.89 -7.63 4.90
N GLN A 13 -8.86 -6.78 4.59
CA GLN A 13 -10.24 -7.19 4.35
C GLN A 13 -10.33 -8.17 3.16
N ILE A 14 -9.65 -7.86 2.05
CA ILE A 14 -9.58 -8.73 0.87
C ILE A 14 -8.95 -10.09 1.21
N LEU A 15 -7.85 -10.11 1.98
CA LEU A 15 -7.24 -11.35 2.47
C LEU A 15 -8.20 -12.16 3.36
N THR A 16 -8.99 -11.49 4.19
CA THR A 16 -10.00 -12.15 5.03
C THR A 16 -11.11 -12.77 4.17
N GLN A 17 -11.55 -12.06 3.12
CA GLN A 17 -12.53 -12.57 2.16
C GLN A 17 -11.98 -13.74 1.33
N LEU A 18 -10.69 -13.72 0.98
CA LEU A 18 -10.01 -14.81 0.28
C LEU A 18 -9.96 -16.10 1.11
N ASN A 19 -9.91 -15.98 2.44
CA ASN A 19 -9.94 -17.13 3.35
C ASN A 19 -11.36 -17.67 3.62
N ALA A 20 -12.41 -17.03 3.09
CA ALA A 20 -13.77 -17.54 3.23
C ALA A 20 -13.96 -18.81 2.40
N GLN A 21 -14.58 -19.84 3.00
CA GLN A 21 -14.74 -21.17 2.40
C GLN A 21 -15.70 -21.22 1.20
N ASP A 22 -16.45 -20.14 0.93
CA ASP A 22 -17.53 -20.10 -0.06
C ASP A 22 -17.17 -19.24 -1.30
N LEU A 23 -15.88 -19.09 -1.58
CA LEU A 23 -15.40 -18.22 -2.64
C LEU A 23 -15.21 -18.97 -3.96
N SER A 24 -15.88 -18.51 -5.02
CA SER A 24 -15.63 -19.03 -6.36
C SER A 24 -14.20 -18.72 -6.82
N LEU A 25 -13.58 -19.62 -7.59
CA LEU A 25 -12.21 -19.44 -8.11
C LEU A 25 -12.05 -18.11 -8.86
N LYS A 26 -13.08 -17.70 -9.62
CA LYS A 26 -13.10 -16.43 -10.36
C LYS A 26 -13.11 -15.24 -9.40
N SER A 27 -13.97 -15.28 -8.39
CA SER A 27 -14.05 -14.23 -7.36
C SER A 27 -12.76 -14.13 -6.55
N GLY A 28 -12.13 -15.26 -6.23
CA GLY A 28 -10.82 -15.29 -5.56
C GLY A 28 -9.72 -14.65 -6.39
N LEU A 29 -9.68 -14.91 -7.70
CA LEU A 29 -8.73 -14.26 -8.60
C LEU A 29 -8.95 -12.75 -8.69
N GLU A 30 -10.19 -12.28 -8.72
CA GLU A 30 -10.52 -10.85 -8.75
C GLU A 30 -10.14 -10.15 -7.44
N LEU A 31 -10.50 -10.74 -6.30
CA LEU A 31 -10.13 -10.25 -4.97
C LEU A 31 -8.62 -10.20 -4.79
N TYR A 32 -7.90 -11.27 -5.19
CA TYR A 32 -6.44 -11.29 -5.13
C TYR A 32 -5.82 -10.15 -5.94
N LYS A 33 -6.28 -9.93 -7.19
CA LYS A 33 -5.82 -8.82 -8.02
C LYS A 33 -6.08 -7.45 -7.37
N GLN A 34 -7.25 -7.27 -6.75
CA GLN A 34 -7.55 -6.04 -6.02
C GLN A 34 -6.66 -5.84 -4.80
N GLY A 35 -6.42 -6.90 -4.01
CA GLY A 35 -5.55 -6.84 -2.84
C GLY A 35 -4.11 -6.47 -3.20
N ILE A 36 -3.57 -7.09 -4.25
CA ILE A 36 -2.25 -6.76 -4.79
C ILE A 36 -2.19 -5.30 -5.27
N LYS A 37 -3.25 -4.79 -5.91
CA LYS A 37 -3.31 -3.39 -6.35
C LYS A 37 -3.25 -2.42 -5.17
N GLU A 38 -4.05 -2.67 -4.12
CA GLU A 38 -4.06 -1.81 -2.93
C GLU A 38 -2.71 -1.85 -2.19
N LEU A 39 -2.08 -3.03 -2.08
CA LEU A 39 -0.74 -3.17 -1.51
C LEU A 39 0.33 -2.42 -2.33
N LYS A 40 0.25 -2.48 -3.66
CA LYS A 40 1.18 -1.77 -4.55
C LYS A 40 1.05 -0.26 -4.41
N GLU A 41 -0.19 0.24 -4.37
CA GLU A 41 -0.43 1.68 -4.17
C GLU A 41 0.05 2.14 -2.78
N ALA A 42 -0.11 1.31 -1.74
CA ALA A 42 0.45 1.60 -0.41
C ALA A 42 1.99 1.62 -0.42
N GLN A 43 2.63 0.72 -1.18
CA GLN A 43 4.08 0.69 -1.34
C GLN A 43 4.61 1.94 -2.06
N ASP A 44 3.93 2.38 -3.13
CA ASP A 44 4.29 3.61 -3.84
C ASP A 44 4.21 4.85 -2.92
N MET A 45 3.26 4.87 -1.98
CA MET A 45 3.14 5.94 -0.98
C MET A 45 4.31 5.94 0.00
N LEU A 46 4.73 4.77 0.48
CA LEU A 46 5.91 4.63 1.34
C LEU A 46 7.20 5.06 0.64
N GLU A 47 7.34 4.70 -0.63
CA GLU A 47 8.53 5.04 -1.42
C GLU A 47 8.63 6.55 -1.63
N LYS A 48 7.51 7.23 -1.91
CA LYS A 48 7.44 8.69 -1.97
C LYS A 48 7.79 9.34 -0.63
N ALA A 49 7.21 8.87 0.47
CA ALA A 49 7.51 9.39 1.81
C ALA A 49 8.99 9.22 2.19
N LYS A 50 9.60 8.10 1.79
CA LYS A 50 11.05 7.86 1.98
C LYS A 50 11.88 8.83 1.14
N LEU A 51 11.47 9.11 -0.09
CA LEU A 51 12.17 10.03 -0.98
C LEU A 51 12.10 11.46 -0.44
N GLU A 52 10.91 11.92 -0.03
CA GLU A 52 10.72 13.22 0.64
C GLU A 52 11.58 13.34 1.91
N TYR A 53 11.67 12.27 2.71
CA TYR A 53 12.54 12.24 3.89
C TYR A 53 14.03 12.39 3.54
N GLU A 54 14.53 11.67 2.55
CA GLU A 54 15.93 11.80 2.13
C GLU A 54 16.22 13.17 1.50
N GLU A 55 15.26 13.77 0.80
CA GLU A 55 15.38 15.15 0.28
C GLU A 55 15.50 16.16 1.42
N ILE A 56 14.59 16.11 2.41
CA ILE A 56 14.64 16.99 3.59
C ILE A 56 15.98 16.84 4.31
N LYS A 57 16.42 15.60 4.53
CA LYS A 57 17.70 15.31 5.19
C LYS A 57 18.90 15.81 4.39
N ALA A 58 18.87 15.72 3.05
CA ALA A 58 19.91 16.28 2.21
C ALA A 58 19.95 17.81 2.26
N GLN A 59 18.78 18.46 2.31
CA GLN A 59 18.64 19.91 2.46
C GLN A 59 19.20 20.41 3.81
N ASP A 60 18.88 19.72 4.91
CA ASP A 60 19.32 20.08 6.27
C ASP A 60 20.87 20.00 6.42
N ILE A 61 21.50 19.06 5.69
CA ILE A 61 22.97 18.95 5.62
C ILE A 61 23.59 20.09 4.79
N GLN A 62 22.85 20.66 3.83
CA GLN A 62 23.32 21.76 2.98
C GLN A 62 23.19 23.14 3.65
N ASP A 63 22.14 23.36 4.45
CA ASP A 63 21.91 24.64 5.15
C ASP A 63 22.80 24.82 6.41
N ASN A 64 23.39 23.74 6.92
CA ASN A 64 24.33 23.76 8.06
C ASN A 64 25.82 23.83 7.67
N LYS A 65 26.14 24.18 6.41
CA LYS A 65 27.51 24.23 5.87
C LYS A 65 27.87 25.60 5.33
#